data_AF-A0AAN7A7H7-F1
#
_entry.id   AF-A0AAN7A7H7-F1
#
_cell.length_a   1.000
_cell.length_b   1.000
_cell.length_c   1.000
_cell.angle_alpha   90.00
_cell.angle_beta   90.00
_cell.angle_gamma   90.00
#
_symmetry.space_group_name_H-M   'P 1'
#
loop_
_entity.id
_entity.type
_entity.pdbx_description
1 polymer ?
#
loop_
_entity_poly.entity_id
_entity_poly.type
_entity_poly.pdbx_seq_one_letter_code
_entity_poly.pdbx_strand_id
1 'polypeptide(L)'
;MRTNTAALLAVFAPLCLSFPADLPVVPIPVNTTTDSQTAATGPEVAIATGAVPSLAEVWTIQGARRVCTLDDSECVWTFTISTNYVYAPVPCTVKSYSDAERKVAASQNNVEGAACGPYRVSAGWSSVFGVDNGFTVLTVADLERKMAVYPAYEDKRVEEGEVVVPDLRLPVTTWE
;
A
#
# COMPACT_ATOMS: atom_id res chain seq x y z
N MET A 1 33.71 -17.30 -45.14
CA MET A 1 33.90 -15.86 -45.46
C MET A 1 33.85 -15.07 -44.17
N ARG A 2 34.95 -14.41 -43.84
CA ARG A 2 35.10 -13.45 -42.73
C ARG A 2 34.59 -12.08 -43.19
N THR A 3 33.91 -11.36 -42.31
CA THR A 3 33.85 -9.88 -42.14
C THR A 3 32.59 -9.53 -41.33
N ASN A 4 32.51 -8.55 -40.45
CA ASN A 4 33.50 -7.70 -39.79
C ASN A 4 32.81 -7.03 -38.58
N THR A 5 33.61 -6.80 -37.56
CA THR A 5 33.36 -6.05 -36.33
C THR A 5 32.91 -4.60 -36.58
N ALA A 6 31.99 -4.08 -35.75
CA ALA A 6 31.99 -2.67 -35.34
C ALA A 6 31.16 -2.50 -34.04
N ALA A 7 31.84 -2.54 -32.91
CA ALA A 7 31.33 -2.06 -31.63
C ALA A 7 31.43 -0.53 -31.61
N LEU A 8 30.30 0.16 -31.39
CA LEU A 8 30.29 1.60 -31.14
C LEU A 8 30.28 1.82 -29.61
N LEU A 9 31.46 2.12 -29.07
CA LEU A 9 31.64 2.66 -27.72
C LEU A 9 31.31 4.16 -27.77
N ALA A 10 30.20 4.56 -27.14
CA ALA A 10 29.94 5.94 -26.80
C ALA A 10 30.41 6.19 -25.36
N VAL A 11 31.34 7.15 -25.20
CA VAL A 11 31.93 7.56 -23.93
C VAL A 11 31.54 9.02 -23.65
N PHE A 12 31.40 9.35 -22.37
CA PHE A 12 31.37 10.69 -21.74
C PHE A 12 30.08 11.52 -21.83
N ALA A 13 29.37 11.68 -20.70
CA ALA A 13 29.66 12.74 -19.71
C ALA A 13 28.71 12.65 -18.49
N PRO A 14 29.20 12.77 -17.24
CA PRO A 14 28.34 12.97 -16.08
C PRO A 14 28.05 14.47 -15.93
N LEU A 15 26.80 14.85 -16.14
CA LEU A 15 26.30 16.18 -15.74
C LEU A 15 26.23 16.21 -14.22
N CYS A 16 27.22 16.85 -13.59
CA CYS A 16 27.16 17.29 -12.20
C CYS A 16 26.00 18.29 -12.06
N LEU A 17 24.85 17.82 -11.55
CA LEU A 17 23.82 18.71 -11.02
C LEU A 17 24.28 19.21 -9.65
N SER A 18 24.79 20.42 -9.65
CA SER A 18 25.06 21.25 -8.48
C SER A 18 23.75 21.50 -7.71
N PHE A 19 23.72 21.08 -6.45
CA PHE A 19 22.70 21.44 -5.47
C PHE A 19 22.89 22.91 -5.05
N PRO A 20 21.87 23.78 -5.15
CA PRO A 20 21.87 25.01 -4.36
C PRO A 20 21.53 24.67 -2.91
N ALA A 21 22.50 24.93 -2.03
CA ALA A 21 22.29 25.06 -0.60
C ALA A 21 21.57 26.39 -0.29
N ASP A 22 21.03 26.45 0.92
CA ASP A 22 20.47 27.61 1.63
C ASP A 22 19.04 28.05 1.28
N LEU A 23 18.09 27.50 2.05
CA LEU A 23 16.86 28.18 2.41
C LEU A 23 17.06 28.93 3.74
N PRO A 24 16.63 30.19 3.88
CA PRO A 24 16.74 30.94 5.11
C PRO A 24 15.78 30.41 6.20
N VAL A 25 16.35 30.11 7.37
CA VAL A 25 15.62 29.83 8.61
C VAL A 25 14.92 31.11 9.08
N VAL A 26 13.59 31.10 9.10
CA VAL A 26 12.78 32.15 9.75
C VAL A 26 12.60 31.78 11.22
N PRO A 27 12.95 32.65 12.19
CA PRO A 27 12.73 32.39 13.61
C PRO A 27 11.23 32.45 13.94
N ILE A 28 10.76 31.43 14.66
CA ILE A 28 9.40 31.37 15.21
C ILE A 28 9.34 32.28 16.45
N PRO A 29 8.36 33.19 16.58
CA PRO A 29 8.20 33.98 17.79
C PRO A 29 7.73 33.10 18.96
N VAL A 30 8.55 33.03 20.02
CA VAL A 30 8.17 32.42 21.30
C VAL A 30 7.28 33.40 22.04
N ASN A 31 5.99 33.11 22.12
CA ASN A 31 5.05 33.89 22.91
C ASN A 31 5.24 33.51 24.40
N THR A 32 6.07 34.27 25.11
CA THR A 32 6.21 34.16 26.56
C THR A 32 5.03 34.86 27.25
N THR A 33 3.94 34.12 27.46
CA THR A 33 2.91 34.54 28.42
C THR A 33 3.19 33.83 29.74
N THR A 34 3.83 34.56 30.65
CA THR A 34 3.92 34.22 32.06
C THR A 34 2.55 34.44 32.69
N ASP A 35 1.77 33.37 32.82
CA ASP A 35 0.60 33.38 33.72
C ASP A 35 0.97 32.69 35.04
N SER A 36 0.93 33.49 36.09
CA SER A 36 1.09 33.06 37.48
C SER A 36 -0.10 32.18 37.87
N GLN A 37 0.14 30.88 38.05
CA GLN A 37 -0.91 29.97 38.51
C GLN A 37 -0.86 29.85 40.04
N THR A 38 -1.83 30.50 40.69
CA THR A 38 -2.16 30.31 42.11
C THR A 38 -2.60 28.86 42.33
N ALA A 39 -1.97 28.18 43.29
CA ALA A 39 -2.28 26.81 43.66
C ALA A 39 -3.69 26.70 44.25
N ALA A 40 -4.53 25.87 43.63
CA ALA A 40 -5.78 25.38 44.20
C ALA A 40 -5.67 23.86 44.35
N THR A 41 -5.75 23.38 45.59
CA THR A 41 -5.87 21.96 45.95
C THR A 41 -7.16 21.38 45.38
N GLY A 42 -7.04 20.63 44.28
CA GLY A 42 -8.11 19.79 43.72
C GLY A 42 -8.11 18.38 44.33
N PRO A 43 -9.22 17.65 44.26
CA PRO A 43 -9.38 16.34 44.89
C PRO A 43 -8.46 15.30 44.23
N GLU A 44 -7.96 14.38 45.05
CA GLU A 44 -7.13 13.24 44.66
C GLU A 44 -7.83 12.42 43.57
N VAL A 45 -7.33 12.54 42.33
CA VAL A 45 -7.76 11.69 41.22
C VAL A 45 -7.16 10.31 41.49
N ALA A 46 -8.03 9.36 41.85
CA ALA A 46 -7.69 7.95 41.85
C ALA A 46 -7.07 7.60 40.49
N ILE A 47 -5.82 7.14 40.48
CA ILE A 47 -5.19 6.58 39.29
C ILE A 47 -5.94 5.29 38.98
N ALA A 48 -6.95 5.39 38.10
CA ALA A 48 -7.41 4.23 37.37
C ALA A 48 -6.18 3.66 36.67
N THR A 49 -5.83 2.42 36.99
CA THR A 49 -4.80 1.65 36.31
C THR A 49 -5.19 1.60 34.84
N GLY A 50 -4.69 2.56 34.07
CA GLY A 50 -5.00 2.69 32.66
C GLY A 50 -4.65 1.38 31.99
N ALA A 51 -5.65 0.75 31.37
CA ALA A 51 -5.40 -0.28 30.39
C ALA A 51 -4.37 0.29 29.42
N VAL A 52 -3.21 -0.36 29.34
CA VAL A 52 -2.25 -0.08 28.27
C VAL A 52 -3.04 -0.27 26.97
N PRO A 53 -3.15 0.74 26.09
CA PRO A 53 -3.82 0.52 24.82
C PRO A 53 -3.08 -0.63 24.14
N SER A 54 -3.80 -1.72 23.81
CA SER A 54 -3.22 -2.72 22.93
C SER A 54 -2.83 -1.97 21.65
N LEU A 55 -1.58 -2.16 21.20
CA LEU A 55 -1.18 -1.58 19.92
C LEU A 55 -2.17 -2.11 18.89
N ALA A 56 -2.97 -1.24 18.28
CA ALA A 56 -3.88 -1.65 17.23
C ALA A 56 -3.06 -2.40 16.17
N GLU A 57 -3.51 -3.59 15.78
CA GLU A 57 -2.80 -4.39 14.80
C GLU A 57 -2.75 -3.64 13.46
N VAL A 58 -1.57 -3.64 12.82
CA VAL A 58 -1.35 -2.96 11.55
C VAL A 58 -0.76 -3.97 10.59
N TRP A 59 -1.42 -4.13 9.44
CA TRP A 59 -0.88 -4.96 8.37
C TRP A 59 -0.22 -4.10 7.32
N THR A 60 0.83 -4.64 6.71
CA THR A 60 1.52 -4.02 5.60
C THR A 60 1.40 -4.91 4.38
N ILE A 61 0.87 -4.35 3.29
CA ILE A 61 0.85 -4.99 1.98
C ILE A 61 2.06 -4.47 1.21
N GLN A 62 3.04 -5.35 1.06
CA GLN A 62 4.36 -5.00 0.57
C GLN A 62 4.54 -5.37 -0.90
N GLY A 63 5.18 -4.48 -1.65
CA GLY A 63 5.60 -4.75 -3.01
C GLY A 63 4.45 -5.07 -3.96
N ALA A 64 3.29 -4.45 -3.76
CA ALA A 64 2.12 -4.72 -4.58
C ALA A 64 2.34 -4.31 -6.04
N ARG A 65 1.97 -5.20 -6.95
CA ARG A 65 2.14 -5.05 -8.41
C ARG A 65 1.04 -5.85 -9.11
N ARG A 66 0.51 -5.32 -10.22
CA ARG A 66 -0.40 -6.03 -11.13
C ARG A 66 0.23 -6.10 -12.51
N VAL A 67 0.28 -7.28 -13.13
CA VAL A 67 0.70 -7.41 -14.54
C VAL A 67 -0.39 -8.12 -15.32
N CYS A 68 -0.83 -7.50 -16.41
CA CYS A 68 -1.85 -8.03 -17.30
C CYS A 68 -1.24 -8.54 -18.61
N THR A 69 -1.89 -9.51 -19.23
CA THR A 69 -1.61 -9.88 -20.61
C THR A 69 -1.97 -8.72 -21.56
N LEU A 70 -1.37 -8.72 -22.75
CA LEU A 70 -1.58 -7.63 -23.73
C LEU A 70 -3.05 -7.47 -24.15
N ASP A 71 -3.80 -8.56 -24.15
CA ASP A 71 -5.23 -8.61 -24.48
C ASP A 71 -6.16 -8.44 -23.26
N ASP A 72 -5.58 -8.18 -22.07
CA ASP A 72 -6.30 -8.04 -20.80
C ASP A 72 -7.22 -9.24 -20.47
N SER A 73 -6.79 -10.44 -20.86
CA SER A 73 -7.48 -11.70 -20.59
C SER A 73 -7.11 -12.32 -19.24
N GLU A 74 -5.92 -12.03 -18.73
CA GLU A 74 -5.45 -12.39 -17.39
C GLU A 74 -4.64 -11.24 -16.78
N CYS A 75 -4.90 -10.93 -15.51
CA CYS A 75 -4.01 -10.10 -14.69
C CYS A 75 -3.55 -10.85 -13.46
N VAL A 76 -2.28 -10.67 -13.10
CA VAL A 76 -1.64 -11.30 -11.95
C VAL A 76 -1.20 -10.23 -10.97
N TRP A 77 -1.80 -10.24 -9.79
CA TRP A 77 -1.36 -9.49 -8.63
C TRP A 77 -0.30 -10.27 -7.86
N THR A 78 0.77 -9.59 -7.48
CA THR A 78 1.82 -10.12 -6.60
C THR A 78 2.09 -9.14 -5.47
N PHE A 79 2.14 -9.62 -4.24
CA PHE A 79 2.46 -8.83 -3.05
C PHE A 79 2.85 -9.74 -1.88
N THR A 80 3.35 -9.16 -0.79
CA THR A 80 3.60 -9.86 0.47
C THR A 80 2.72 -9.29 1.58
N ILE A 81 2.09 -10.17 2.36
CA ILE A 81 1.28 -9.83 3.52
C ILE A 81 2.18 -9.92 4.74
N SER A 82 2.52 -8.77 5.33
CA SER A 82 3.29 -8.70 6.57
C SER A 82 2.38 -8.19 7.68
N THR A 83 2.16 -9.03 8.69
CA THR A 83 1.52 -8.60 9.94
C THR A 83 2.60 -8.29 10.96
N ASN A 84 2.40 -7.32 11.84
CA ASN A 84 3.28 -7.10 12.99
C ASN A 84 3.05 -8.16 14.10
N TYR A 85 2.62 -9.37 13.71
CA TYR A 85 2.08 -10.40 14.59
C TYR A 85 2.65 -11.78 14.22
N VAL A 86 1.93 -12.85 14.61
CA VAL A 86 2.34 -14.27 14.71
C VAL A 86 2.92 -14.89 13.43
N TYR A 87 2.57 -14.41 12.25
CA TYR A 87 3.01 -15.02 10.99
C TYR A 87 4.23 -14.32 10.40
N ALA A 88 5.18 -15.12 9.89
CA ALA A 88 6.18 -14.61 8.96
C ALA A 88 5.51 -14.00 7.72
N PRO A 89 6.14 -13.02 7.04
CA PRO A 89 5.56 -12.42 5.85
C PRO A 89 5.16 -13.47 4.80
N VAL A 90 3.94 -13.39 4.29
CA VAL A 90 3.35 -14.39 3.39
C VAL A 90 3.28 -13.82 1.96
N PRO A 91 4.02 -14.39 0.99
CA PRO A 91 3.89 -13.99 -0.41
C PRO A 91 2.53 -14.47 -0.95
N CYS A 92 1.93 -13.65 -1.79
CA CYS A 92 0.59 -13.88 -2.34
C CYS A 92 0.56 -13.59 -3.83
N THR A 93 -0.08 -14.49 -4.58
CA THR A 93 -0.36 -14.33 -6.01
C THR A 93 -1.86 -14.50 -6.22
N VAL A 94 -2.49 -13.49 -6.81
CA VAL A 94 -3.93 -13.49 -7.10
C VAL A 94 -4.12 -13.24 -8.58
N LYS A 95 -4.95 -14.07 -9.22
CA LYS A 95 -5.22 -13.97 -10.65
C LYS A 95 -6.65 -13.50 -10.90
N SER A 96 -6.82 -12.50 -11.74
CA SER A 96 -8.11 -12.16 -12.34
C SER A 96 -8.12 -12.56 -13.81
N TYR A 97 -9.28 -12.96 -14.30
CA TYR A 97 -9.49 -13.36 -15.68
C TYR A 97 -10.60 -12.51 -16.28
N SER A 98 -10.54 -12.25 -17.59
CA SER A 98 -11.64 -11.59 -18.28
C SER A 98 -12.91 -12.44 -18.25
N ASP A 99 -14.07 -11.79 -18.29
CA ASP A 99 -15.36 -12.42 -18.46
C ASP A 99 -15.99 -11.99 -19.79
N ALA A 100 -15.95 -12.88 -20.77
CA ALA A 100 -16.44 -12.61 -22.10
C ALA A 100 -17.98 -12.45 -22.15
N GLU A 101 -18.72 -13.14 -21.29
CA GLU A 101 -20.18 -13.08 -21.25
C GLU A 101 -20.65 -11.73 -20.72
N ARG A 102 -20.00 -11.24 -19.66
CA ARG A 102 -20.27 -9.93 -19.05
C ARG A 102 -19.54 -8.77 -19.74
N LYS A 103 -18.65 -9.07 -20.70
CA LYS A 103 -17.78 -8.09 -21.39
C LYS A 103 -16.93 -7.28 -20.42
N VAL A 104 -16.33 -7.96 -19.44
CA VAL A 104 -15.46 -7.36 -18.42
C VAL A 104 -14.02 -7.83 -18.66
N ALA A 105 -13.09 -6.89 -18.77
CA ALA A 105 -11.67 -7.21 -18.93
C ALA A 105 -11.04 -7.69 -17.60
N ALA A 106 -9.93 -8.42 -17.64
CA ALA A 106 -9.33 -9.00 -16.43
C ALA A 106 -8.90 -7.93 -15.41
N SER A 107 -8.40 -6.79 -15.88
CA SER A 107 -8.01 -5.64 -15.05
C SER A 107 -9.17 -5.04 -14.26
N GLN A 108 -10.41 -5.22 -14.74
CA GLN A 108 -11.64 -4.65 -14.18
C GLN A 108 -12.57 -5.71 -13.57
N ASN A 109 -12.14 -6.97 -13.52
CA ASN A 109 -12.95 -8.05 -12.99
C ASN A 109 -12.68 -8.28 -11.51
N ASN A 110 -13.66 -8.87 -10.83
CA ASN A 110 -13.54 -9.25 -9.44
C ASN A 110 -12.80 -10.60 -9.32
N VAL A 111 -12.15 -10.81 -8.18
CA VAL A 111 -11.55 -12.09 -7.81
C VAL A 111 -12.16 -12.56 -6.51
N GLU A 112 -12.49 -13.85 -6.43
CA GLU A 112 -13.12 -14.45 -5.26
C GLU A 112 -12.16 -15.42 -4.55
N GLY A 113 -11.84 -15.13 -3.29
CA GLY A 113 -11.36 -16.13 -2.32
C GLY A 113 -10.02 -16.81 -2.61
N ALA A 114 -9.11 -16.18 -3.35
CA ALA A 114 -7.76 -16.68 -3.59
C ALA A 114 -7.04 -17.00 -2.26
N ALA A 115 -6.35 -18.15 -2.21
CA ALA A 115 -5.68 -18.62 -1.00
C ALA A 115 -4.23 -18.12 -0.97
N CYS A 116 -3.83 -17.48 0.13
CA CYS A 116 -2.44 -17.06 0.36
C CYS A 116 -2.04 -17.40 1.79
N GLY A 117 -1.55 -18.64 2.01
CA GLY A 117 -1.29 -19.16 3.34
C GLY A 117 -2.56 -19.17 4.20
N PRO A 118 -2.57 -18.53 5.39
CA PRO A 118 -3.76 -18.44 6.23
C PRO A 118 -4.79 -17.43 5.71
N TYR A 119 -4.41 -16.58 4.75
CA TYR A 119 -5.26 -15.49 4.27
C TYR A 119 -6.14 -15.91 3.10
N ARG A 120 -7.34 -15.33 3.04
CA ARG A 120 -8.21 -15.28 1.87
C ARG A 120 -8.16 -13.91 1.26
N VAL A 121 -7.93 -13.87 -0.05
CA VAL A 121 -7.84 -12.64 -0.82
C VAL A 121 -8.93 -12.60 -1.89
N SER A 122 -9.74 -11.55 -1.87
CA SER A 122 -10.62 -11.19 -2.96
C SER A 122 -10.23 -9.82 -3.52
N ALA A 123 -10.72 -9.51 -4.71
CA ALA A 123 -10.55 -8.21 -5.34
C ALA A 123 -11.89 -7.71 -5.87
N GLY A 124 -12.17 -6.43 -5.64
CA GLY A 124 -13.31 -5.73 -6.21
C GLY A 124 -12.83 -4.53 -7.01
N TRP A 125 -13.33 -4.37 -8.23
CA TRP A 125 -13.04 -3.20 -9.06
C TRP A 125 -14.23 -2.22 -9.10
N SER A 126 -13.94 -0.93 -9.17
CA SER A 126 -14.96 0.11 -9.30
C SER A 126 -14.50 1.25 -10.20
N SER A 127 -15.45 1.79 -10.97
CA SER A 127 -15.33 3.02 -11.78
C SER A 127 -16.32 4.10 -11.34
N VAL A 128 -16.69 4.13 -10.05
CA VAL A 128 -17.62 5.14 -9.52
C VAL A 128 -17.14 6.59 -9.75
N PHE A 129 -15.82 6.78 -9.95
CA PHE A 129 -15.19 8.07 -10.28
C PHE A 129 -14.85 8.23 -11.78
N GLY A 130 -15.45 7.40 -12.65
CA GLY A 130 -15.15 7.31 -14.08
C GLY A 130 -14.20 6.16 -14.40
N VAL A 131 -14.26 5.64 -15.63
CA VAL A 131 -13.47 4.48 -16.07
C VAL A 131 -11.96 4.77 -16.04
N ASP A 132 -11.57 6.01 -16.37
CA ASP A 132 -10.16 6.45 -16.34
C ASP A 132 -9.62 6.65 -14.91
N ASN A 133 -10.51 6.63 -13.90
CA ASN A 133 -10.16 6.69 -12.49
C ASN A 133 -10.61 5.41 -11.75
N GLY A 134 -10.56 4.28 -12.47
CA GLY A 134 -10.81 2.97 -11.90
C GLY A 134 -9.85 2.63 -10.76
N PHE A 135 -10.34 1.86 -9.81
CA PHE A 135 -9.51 1.34 -8.72
C PHE A 135 -9.92 -0.07 -8.33
N THR A 136 -8.94 -0.83 -7.86
CA THR A 136 -9.14 -2.15 -7.27
C THR A 136 -8.94 -2.07 -5.77
N VAL A 137 -9.89 -2.62 -5.02
CA VAL A 137 -9.73 -2.91 -3.59
C VAL A 137 -9.48 -4.39 -3.43
N LEU A 138 -8.35 -4.76 -2.84
CA LEU A 138 -8.17 -6.14 -2.37
C LEU A 138 -8.79 -6.24 -0.97
N THR A 139 -9.47 -7.33 -0.68
CA THR A 139 -9.80 -7.70 0.69
C THR A 139 -8.84 -8.81 1.09
N VAL A 140 -7.97 -8.55 2.06
CA VAL A 140 -7.06 -9.55 2.62
C VAL A 140 -7.58 -9.91 3.99
N ALA A 141 -8.08 -11.13 4.16
CA ALA A 141 -8.78 -11.58 5.35
C ALA A 141 -8.10 -12.79 5.99
N ASP A 142 -7.90 -12.72 7.31
CA ASP A 142 -7.66 -13.87 8.17
C ASP A 142 -9.02 -14.28 8.77
N LEU A 143 -9.59 -15.36 8.25
CA LEU A 143 -10.92 -15.81 8.65
C LEU A 143 -10.93 -16.49 10.03
N GLU A 144 -9.79 -17.05 10.46
CA GLU A 144 -9.67 -17.68 11.77
C GLU A 144 -9.64 -16.61 12.88
N ARG A 145 -8.86 -15.54 12.64
CA ARG A 145 -8.73 -14.41 13.57
C ARG A 145 -9.83 -13.36 13.40
N LYS A 146 -10.69 -13.51 12.39
CA LYS A 146 -11.77 -12.58 12.02
C LYS A 146 -11.27 -11.15 11.81
N MET A 147 -10.22 -11.02 11.00
CA MET A 147 -9.50 -9.77 10.75
C MET A 147 -9.30 -9.55 9.25
N ALA A 148 -9.38 -8.30 8.79
CA ALA A 148 -9.11 -7.96 7.40
C ALA A 148 -8.52 -6.56 7.24
N VAL A 149 -7.84 -6.37 6.11
CA VAL A 149 -7.44 -5.05 5.59
C VAL A 149 -7.89 -4.91 4.14
N TYR A 150 -8.06 -3.65 3.73
CA TYR A 150 -8.64 -3.29 2.45
C TYR A 150 -7.71 -2.35 1.66
N PRO A 151 -6.54 -2.81 1.18
CA PRO A 151 -5.68 -2.00 0.33
C PRO A 151 -6.42 -1.61 -0.97
N ALA A 152 -6.42 -0.32 -1.28
CA ALA A 152 -6.98 0.21 -2.52
C ALA A 152 -5.86 0.73 -3.43
N TYR A 153 -5.92 0.37 -4.70
CA TYR A 153 -4.96 0.77 -5.73
C TYR A 153 -5.70 1.37 -6.92
N GLU A 154 -5.34 2.60 -7.28
CA GLU A 154 -5.78 3.20 -8.54
C GLU A 154 -5.15 2.43 -9.72
N ASP A 155 -5.91 2.16 -10.77
CA ASP A 155 -5.44 1.36 -11.90
C ASP A 155 -4.21 1.98 -12.58
N LYS A 156 -4.20 3.31 -12.74
CA LYS A 156 -3.07 4.06 -13.30
C LYS A 156 -1.74 3.88 -12.54
N ARG A 157 -1.79 3.42 -11.28
CA ARG A 157 -0.59 3.15 -10.47
C ARG A 157 -0.08 1.72 -10.61
N VAL A 158 -0.87 0.83 -11.19
CA VAL A 158 -0.59 -0.62 -11.25
C VAL A 158 -0.65 -1.19 -12.67
N GLU A 159 -1.14 -0.44 -13.66
CA GLU A 159 -1.29 -0.90 -15.05
C GLU A 159 0.04 -1.19 -15.75
N GLU A 160 1.11 -0.48 -15.37
CA GLU A 160 2.44 -0.64 -15.98
C GLU A 160 3.25 -1.80 -15.39
N GLY A 161 2.70 -2.54 -14.42
CA GLY A 161 3.43 -3.61 -13.75
C GLY A 161 4.48 -3.13 -12.75
N GLU A 162 4.51 -1.83 -12.47
CA GLU A 162 5.39 -1.25 -11.47
C GLU A 162 4.98 -1.67 -10.05
N VAL A 163 5.97 -1.67 -9.17
CA VAL A 163 5.75 -1.89 -7.75
C VAL A 163 5.21 -0.59 -7.15
N VAL A 164 4.07 -0.68 -6.47
CA VAL A 164 3.47 0.44 -5.77
C VAL A 164 4.36 0.85 -4.60
N VAL A 165 4.81 2.10 -4.62
CA VAL A 165 5.58 2.72 -3.54
C VAL A 165 4.84 3.97 -3.01
N PRO A 166 4.75 4.17 -1.68
CA PRO A 166 5.17 3.26 -0.63
C PRO A 166 4.23 2.05 -0.49
N ASP A 167 4.69 1.03 0.23
CA ASP A 167 3.85 -0.06 0.71
C ASP A 167 2.65 0.47 1.52
N LEU A 168 1.50 -0.19 1.42
CA LEU A 168 0.31 0.22 2.14
C LEU A 168 0.32 -0.37 3.56
N ARG A 169 0.37 0.52 4.56
CA ARG A 169 0.21 0.19 5.98
C ARG A 169 -1.20 0.54 6.39
N LEU A 170 -1.95 -0.46 6.86
CA LEU A 170 -3.40 -0.36 7.02
C LEU A 170 -3.83 -0.79 8.42
N PRO A 171 -4.79 -0.07 9.04
CA PRO A 171 -5.43 -0.54 10.26
C PRO A 171 -6.25 -1.80 9.97
N VAL A 172 -6.24 -2.74 10.90
CA VAL A 172 -7.04 -3.96 10.81
C VAL A 172 -8.50 -3.68 11.20
N THR A 173 -9.42 -4.20 10.40
CA THR A 173 -10.84 -4.29 10.74
C THR A 173 -11.12 -5.68 11.31
N THR A 174 -11.84 -5.76 12.42
CA THR A 174 -12.25 -7.02 13.07
C THR A 174 -13.76 -7.22 12.96
N TRP A 175 -14.20 -8.48 12.94
CA TRP A 175 -15.63 -8.83 13.07
C TRP A 175 -15.86 -9.93 14.09
N GLU A 176 -17.10 -10.05 14.56
CA GLU A 176 -17.54 -11.04 15.55
C GLU A 176 -17.98 -12.37 14.96
#